data_AF-A0A8J7Q1R6-F1
#
_entry.id   AF-A0A8J7Q1R6-F1
#
_cell.length_a   1.000
_cell.length_b   1.000
_cell.length_c   1.000
_cell.angle_alpha   90.00
_cell.angle_beta   90.00
_cell.angle_gamma   90.00
#
_symmetry.space_group_name_H-M   'P 1'
#
loop_
_entity.id
_entity.type
_entity.pdbx_description
1 polymer ?
#
loop_
_entity_poly.entity_id
_entity_poly.type
_entity_poly.pdbx_seq_one_letter_code
_entity_poly.pdbx_strand_id
1 'polypeptide(L)'
;VGGPVWCVAKVAGLLFYLVEVSSLSLSRSHEFHADRVAVSVAGSNAIVHGLARLNFAEEALSEARRVLGGAAEHNLYTADLYFHHTAAARRLRKDRRDPRLGLPPVLRAPEDGRHVRLFDDEEDEGPPLMWRTHPKNADRERNVKRVFVPAEDDDRSPWILFADADDLRERVTYRFYRALFRVKKSVRLSPPGEVQAFLDEEDPDVAFDPKYGGAYDDRWVDPGELSELTRLVEDEPWDRGRLARTHGRLYREIGRRAEDYRDLRARIRAVYRKSYGRPTRRHARRIRELEEQLEGLFDWFLGFDRRVFLVHAQMAARLGPAVLRELSARYHFQLAVQAMHRDLIRAADRVEDALMAVIRLNESELPADFFEWLREACRAGRTAMVECSNRARLLVAPDIPGVPPGRVGRVVFDRDLLGEPPLRYIPVRWVDKLLRQMNRMRARIRRLDFKSLGALLQLQDRIATEWTEHAVPDVLPVEDRPESAARPPDRPDGIAG
;
A
#
# COMPACT_ATOMS: atom_id res chain seq x y z
N VAL A 1 -10.58 30.92 -52.14
CA VAL A 1 -11.57 31.23 -51.06
C VAL A 1 -11.03 30.97 -49.64
N GLY A 2 -9.92 30.23 -49.44
CA GLY A 2 -9.44 29.88 -48.08
C GLY A 2 -8.67 30.94 -47.27
N GLY A 3 -8.00 31.90 -47.92
CA GLY A 3 -7.17 32.91 -47.22
C GLY A 3 -7.95 33.84 -46.28
N PRO A 4 -9.05 34.47 -46.74
CA PRO A 4 -9.88 35.33 -45.88
C PRO A 4 -10.52 34.58 -44.71
N VAL A 5 -11.00 33.35 -44.94
CA VAL A 5 -11.59 32.49 -43.90
C VAL A 5 -10.54 32.09 -42.85
N TRP A 6 -9.31 31.78 -43.27
CA TRP A 6 -8.20 31.50 -42.36
C TRP A 6 -7.83 32.72 -41.51
N CYS A 7 -7.77 33.92 -42.10
CA CYS A 7 -7.52 35.16 -41.36
C CYS A 7 -8.61 35.43 -40.33
N VAL A 8 -9.89 35.30 -40.70
CA VAL A 8 -11.02 35.47 -39.78
C VAL A 8 -10.97 34.43 -38.64
N ALA A 9 -10.65 33.17 -38.94
CA ALA A 9 -10.50 32.13 -37.92
C ALA A 9 -9.34 32.42 -36.95
N LYS A 10 -8.21 32.97 -37.43
CA LYS A 10 -7.08 33.37 -36.58
C LYS A 10 -7.38 34.57 -35.70
N VAL A 11 -8.07 35.58 -36.24
CA VAL A 11 -8.51 36.75 -35.47
C VAL A 11 -9.53 36.35 -34.41
N ALA A 12 -10.51 35.52 -34.77
CA ALA A 12 -11.46 34.97 -33.80
C ALA A 12 -10.76 34.15 -32.72
N GLY A 13 -9.80 33.29 -33.09
CA GLY A 13 -9.01 32.52 -32.13
C GLY A 13 -8.19 33.38 -31.16
N LEU A 14 -7.61 34.49 -31.64
CA LEU A 14 -6.90 35.45 -30.80
C LEU A 14 -7.85 36.17 -29.84
N LEU A 15 -9.03 36.59 -30.30
CA LEU A 15 -10.04 37.22 -29.46
C LEU A 15 -10.54 36.27 -28.36
N PHE A 16 -10.81 35.00 -28.72
CA PHE A 16 -11.17 33.97 -27.74
C PHE A 16 -10.07 33.76 -26.70
N TYR A 17 -8.81 33.66 -27.15
CA TYR A 17 -7.66 33.53 -26.24
C TYR A 17 -7.55 34.73 -25.27
N LEU A 18 -7.73 35.96 -25.75
CA LEU A 18 -7.69 37.16 -24.91
C LEU A 18 -8.83 37.18 -23.88
N VAL A 19 -10.04 36.78 -24.28
CA VAL A 19 -11.19 36.66 -23.36
C VAL A 19 -10.93 35.58 -22.31
N GLU A 20 -10.38 34.44 -22.71
CA GLU A 20 -10.05 33.34 -21.80
C GLU A 20 -8.96 33.72 -20.79
N VAL A 21 -7.87 34.35 -21.23
CA VAL A 21 -6.81 34.87 -20.35
C VAL A 21 -7.35 35.93 -19.38
N SER A 22 -8.23 36.82 -19.86
CA SER A 22 -8.85 37.84 -19.03
C SER A 22 -9.78 37.23 -17.97
N SER A 23 -10.59 36.23 -18.36
CA SER A 23 -11.46 35.49 -17.45
C SER A 23 -10.66 34.74 -16.37
N LEU A 24 -9.56 34.09 -16.75
CA LEU A 24 -8.65 33.41 -15.82
C LEU A 24 -7.98 34.40 -14.85
N SER A 25 -7.54 35.56 -15.35
CA SER A 25 -6.94 36.62 -14.53
C SER A 25 -7.96 37.17 -13.51
N LEU A 26 -9.20 37.41 -13.94
CA LEU A 26 -10.28 37.88 -13.09
C LEU A 26 -10.62 36.84 -12.01
N SER A 27 -10.74 35.57 -12.39
CA SER A 27 -10.96 34.46 -11.45
C SER A 27 -9.87 34.41 -10.37
N ARG A 28 -8.60 34.51 -10.74
CA ARG A 28 -7.48 34.54 -9.78
C ARG A 28 -7.52 35.77 -8.87
N SER A 29 -7.93 36.93 -9.42
CA SER A 29 -8.06 38.15 -8.63
C SER A 29 -9.15 38.05 -7.55
N HIS A 30 -10.26 37.37 -7.86
CA HIS A 30 -11.32 37.10 -6.89
C HIS A 30 -10.85 36.17 -5.77
N GLU A 31 -10.09 35.13 -6.10
CA GLU A 31 -9.47 34.23 -5.11
C GLU A 31 -8.54 35.00 -4.16
N PHE A 32 -7.64 35.84 -4.70
CA PHE A 32 -6.76 36.66 -3.87
C PHE A 32 -7.50 37.68 -3.01
N HIS A 33 -8.64 38.20 -3.49
CA HIS A 33 -9.48 39.08 -2.71
C HIS A 33 -10.16 38.34 -1.56
N ALA A 34 -10.74 37.17 -1.84
CA ALA A 34 -11.34 36.30 -0.82
C ALA A 34 -10.33 35.94 0.28
N ASP A 35 -9.10 35.62 -0.11
CA ASP A 35 -8.00 35.37 0.84
C ASP A 35 -7.76 36.57 1.75
N ARG A 36 -7.71 37.79 1.20
CA ARG A 36 -7.50 39.01 2.00
C ARG A 36 -8.65 39.29 2.97
N VAL A 37 -9.89 38.99 2.55
CA VAL A 37 -11.05 39.10 3.44
C VAL A 37 -10.93 38.09 4.59
N ALA A 38 -10.60 36.83 4.29
CA ALA A 38 -10.40 35.81 5.33
C ALA A 38 -9.27 36.19 6.31
N VAL A 39 -8.15 36.69 5.78
CA VAL A 39 -6.99 37.15 6.57
C VAL A 39 -7.34 38.32 7.49
N SER A 40 -8.26 39.21 7.08
CA SER A 40 -8.69 40.32 7.93
C SER A 40 -9.44 39.86 9.19
N VAL A 41 -9.96 38.63 9.20
CA VAL A 41 -10.71 38.04 10.31
C VAL A 41 -9.85 37.06 11.12
N ALA A 42 -9.10 36.19 10.44
CA ALA A 42 -8.41 35.05 11.07
C ALA A 42 -6.87 35.15 11.03
N GLY A 43 -6.32 36.23 10.46
CA GLY A 43 -4.88 36.40 10.29
C GLY A 43 -4.28 35.64 9.10
N SER A 44 -3.04 36.00 8.75
CA SER A 44 -2.32 35.47 7.59
C SER A 44 -1.91 34.01 7.74
N ASN A 45 -1.62 33.56 8.97
CA ASN A 45 -1.18 32.19 9.22
C ASN A 45 -2.30 31.17 9.00
N ALA A 46 -3.54 31.48 9.41
CA ALA A 46 -4.67 30.55 9.39
C ALA A 46 -4.91 29.96 8.00
N ILE A 47 -4.96 30.79 6.96
CA ILE A 47 -5.18 30.33 5.58
C ILE A 47 -3.99 29.53 5.03
N VAL A 48 -2.76 29.97 5.32
CA VAL A 48 -1.53 29.30 4.86
C VAL A 48 -1.40 27.93 5.52
N HIS A 49 -1.64 27.84 6.83
CA HIS A 49 -1.69 26.60 7.58
C HIS A 49 -2.83 25.69 7.13
N GLY A 50 -3.99 26.25 6.80
CA GLY A 50 -5.13 25.51 6.23
C GLY A 50 -4.76 24.86 4.90
N LEU A 51 -4.18 25.63 3.97
CA LEU A 51 -3.68 25.14 2.69
C LEU A 51 -2.64 24.03 2.86
N ALA A 52 -1.71 24.17 3.82
CA ALA A 52 -0.66 23.18 4.06
C ALA A 52 -1.22 21.85 4.57
N ARG A 53 -2.37 21.86 5.24
CA ARG A 53 -3.06 20.66 5.72
C ARG A 53 -3.85 19.93 4.62
N LEU A 54 -4.23 20.61 3.53
CA LEU A 54 -5.17 20.07 2.53
C LEU A 54 -4.72 18.76 1.90
N ASN A 55 -3.45 18.66 1.48
CA ASN A 55 -2.94 17.45 0.83
C ASN A 55 -3.05 16.23 1.75
N PHE A 56 -2.66 16.40 3.02
CA PHE A 56 -2.76 15.33 4.01
C PHE A 56 -4.22 15.03 4.40
N ALA A 57 -5.07 16.05 4.46
CA ALA A 57 -6.49 15.87 4.71
C ALA A 57 -7.19 15.09 3.59
N GLU A 58 -6.85 15.36 2.32
CA GLU A 58 -7.35 14.62 1.16
C GLU A 58 -6.85 13.18 1.15
N GLU A 59 -5.58 12.96 1.53
CA GLU A 59 -5.01 11.63 1.67
C GLU A 59 -5.75 10.82 2.77
N ALA A 60 -5.97 11.42 3.94
CA ALA A 60 -6.73 10.81 5.02
C ALA A 60 -8.19 10.53 4.62
N LEU A 61 -8.82 11.40 3.84
CA LEU A 61 -10.17 11.17 3.32
C LEU A 61 -10.21 10.03 2.30
N SER A 62 -9.22 9.97 1.41
CA SER A 62 -9.07 8.89 0.45
C SER A 62 -8.91 7.55 1.14
N GLU A 63 -8.12 7.51 2.22
CA GLU A 63 -7.93 6.32 3.04
C GLU A 63 -9.20 5.93 3.81
N ALA A 64 -9.87 6.90 4.46
CA ALA A 64 -11.16 6.67 5.11
C ALA A 64 -12.21 6.12 4.14
N ARG A 65 -12.27 6.68 2.93
CA ARG A 65 -13.14 6.18 1.85
C ARG A 65 -12.79 4.75 1.46
N ARG A 66 -11.50 4.42 1.34
CA ARG A 66 -11.05 3.07 1.00
C ARG A 66 -11.52 2.04 2.02
N VAL A 67 -11.29 2.30 3.31
CA VAL A 67 -11.64 1.36 4.39
C VAL A 67 -13.16 1.26 4.60
N LEU A 68 -13.87 2.38 4.57
CA LEU A 68 -15.34 2.38 4.66
C LEU A 68 -16.01 1.73 3.45
N GLY A 69 -15.36 1.76 2.29
CA GLY A 69 -15.79 0.99 1.13
C GLY A 69 -15.73 -0.51 1.39
N GLY A 70 -14.72 -0.98 2.14
CA GLY A 70 -14.64 -2.35 2.62
C GLY A 70 -15.78 -2.70 3.56
N ALA A 71 -16.00 -1.92 4.63
CA ALA A 71 -17.10 -2.12 5.57
C ALA A 71 -18.48 -2.13 4.90
N ALA A 72 -18.69 -1.27 3.90
CA ALA A 72 -19.93 -1.23 3.13
C ALA A 72 -20.23 -2.55 2.39
N GLU A 73 -19.22 -3.33 1.98
CA GLU A 73 -19.42 -4.65 1.39
C GLU A 73 -20.03 -5.66 2.38
N HIS A 74 -19.82 -5.43 3.69
CA HIS A 74 -20.40 -6.20 4.79
C HIS A 74 -21.72 -5.61 5.28
N ASN A 75 -22.30 -4.64 4.56
CA ASN A 75 -23.47 -3.86 4.98
C ASN A 75 -23.28 -3.10 6.30
N LEU A 76 -22.04 -2.77 6.63
CA LEU A 76 -21.70 -1.97 7.80
C LEU A 76 -21.39 -0.53 7.35
N TYR A 77 -22.17 0.43 7.85
CA TYR A 77 -22.11 1.83 7.44
C TYR A 77 -21.97 2.70 8.68
N THR A 78 -20.95 3.54 8.75
CA THR A 78 -20.72 4.43 9.90
C THR A 78 -21.70 5.60 9.91
N ALA A 79 -22.09 6.05 11.10
CA ALA A 79 -22.80 7.31 11.29
C ALA A 79 -21.90 8.54 11.14
N ASP A 80 -20.57 8.37 11.13
CA ASP A 80 -19.66 9.50 11.21
C ASP A 80 -18.36 9.29 10.42
N LEU A 81 -18.35 9.81 9.19
CA LEU A 81 -17.17 9.83 8.31
C LEU A 81 -15.97 10.54 8.94
N TYR A 82 -16.19 11.57 9.74
CA TYR A 82 -15.12 12.40 10.30
C TYR A 82 -14.35 11.68 11.40
N PHE A 83 -15.01 10.77 12.13
CA PHE A 83 -14.34 9.84 13.02
C PHE A 83 -13.29 9.01 12.25
N HIS A 84 -13.69 8.41 11.13
CA HIS A 84 -12.81 7.57 10.33
C HIS A 84 -11.76 8.36 9.53
N HIS A 85 -12.06 9.60 9.12
CA HIS A 85 -11.06 10.53 8.59
C HIS A 85 -9.94 10.77 9.61
N THR A 86 -10.32 11.03 10.87
CA THR A 86 -9.37 11.24 11.97
C THR A 86 -8.57 9.96 12.27
N ALA A 87 -9.22 8.80 12.27
CA ALA A 87 -8.56 7.51 12.47
C ALA A 87 -7.55 7.21 11.34
N ALA A 88 -7.94 7.44 10.08
CA ALA A 88 -7.07 7.30 8.91
C ALA A 88 -5.85 8.24 8.99
N ALA A 89 -6.04 9.50 9.38
CA ALA A 89 -4.93 10.43 9.59
C ALA A 89 -3.93 9.95 10.66
N ARG A 90 -4.43 9.38 11.77
CA ARG A 90 -3.56 8.79 12.82
C ARG A 90 -2.78 7.59 12.30
N ARG A 91 -3.43 6.73 11.50
CA ARG A 91 -2.79 5.58 10.86
C ARG A 91 -1.69 6.02 9.90
N LEU A 92 -1.96 6.94 8.98
CA LEU A 92 -0.97 7.44 8.02
C LEU A 92 0.29 8.01 8.72
N ARG A 93 0.11 8.70 9.85
CA ARG A 93 1.22 9.18 10.70
C ARG A 93 2.03 8.04 11.31
N LYS A 94 1.36 7.00 11.82
CA LYS A 94 2.01 5.80 12.37
C LYS A 94 2.80 5.08 11.28
N ASP A 95 2.19 4.86 10.12
CA ASP A 95 2.77 4.11 9.00
C ASP A 95 4.02 4.81 8.44
N ARG A 96 3.98 6.14 8.35
CA ARG A 96 5.13 6.96 7.93
C ARG A 96 6.10 7.31 9.05
N ARG A 97 5.81 6.90 10.29
CA ARG A 97 6.60 7.19 11.50
C ARG A 97 6.83 8.70 11.70
N ASP A 98 5.86 9.52 11.32
CA ASP A 98 5.89 10.96 11.48
C ASP A 98 4.62 11.43 12.20
N PRO A 99 4.69 11.70 13.51
CA PRO A 99 3.55 12.19 14.29
C PRO A 99 3.03 13.57 13.84
N ARG A 100 3.87 14.35 13.15
CA ARG A 100 3.55 15.71 12.69
C ARG A 100 3.19 15.76 11.21
N LEU A 101 3.10 14.62 10.54
CA LEU A 101 2.74 14.56 9.13
C LEU A 101 1.43 15.34 8.87
N GLY A 102 1.50 16.23 7.88
CA GLY A 102 0.40 17.09 7.47
C GLY A 102 0.07 18.23 8.43
N LEU A 103 0.92 18.51 9.44
CA LEU A 103 0.77 19.68 10.30
C LEU A 103 1.73 20.80 9.87
N PRO A 104 1.30 22.07 9.94
CA PRO A 104 2.20 23.21 9.74
C PRO A 104 3.29 23.25 10.83
N PRO A 105 4.36 24.03 10.63
CA PRO A 105 5.36 24.25 11.67
C PRO A 105 4.74 24.93 12.90
N VAL A 106 5.30 24.65 14.07
CA VAL A 106 4.92 25.35 15.31
C VAL A 106 5.58 26.72 15.31
N LEU A 107 4.78 27.77 15.46
CA LEU A 107 5.26 29.15 15.63
C LEU A 107 5.44 29.46 17.12
N ARG A 108 6.40 30.31 17.49
CA ARG A 108 6.59 30.72 18.89
C ARG A 108 5.69 31.90 19.25
N ALA A 109 5.48 32.80 18.29
CA ALA A 109 4.48 33.86 18.31
C ALA A 109 3.78 33.94 16.95
N PRO A 110 2.55 34.48 16.87
CA PRO A 110 1.84 34.65 15.58
C PRO A 110 2.68 35.37 14.51
N GLU A 111 3.51 36.32 14.92
CA GLU A 111 4.32 37.18 14.06
C GLU A 111 5.42 36.43 13.32
N ASP A 112 5.91 35.32 13.90
CA ASP A 112 6.98 34.52 13.31
C ASP A 112 6.58 33.96 11.94
N GLY A 113 5.28 33.70 11.75
CA GLY A 113 4.73 33.20 10.49
C GLY A 113 4.95 34.12 9.29
N ARG A 114 5.27 35.40 9.51
CA ARG A 114 5.65 36.37 8.46
C ARG A 114 6.86 35.91 7.66
N HIS A 115 7.83 35.29 8.33
CA HIS A 115 9.12 34.92 7.75
C HIS A 115 9.22 33.44 7.36
N VAL A 116 8.28 32.61 7.81
CA VAL A 116 8.16 31.21 7.40
C VAL A 116 7.56 31.15 6.00
N ARG A 117 8.11 30.32 5.11
CA ARG A 117 7.48 29.97 3.82
C ARG A 117 7.14 28.49 3.83
N LEU A 118 5.89 28.15 3.50
CA LEU A 118 5.44 26.75 3.46
C LEU A 118 5.36 26.19 2.04
N PHE A 119 5.20 27.06 1.05
CA PHE A 119 5.12 26.64 -0.35
C PHE A 119 6.30 27.21 -1.13
N ASP A 120 7.01 26.31 -1.79
CA ASP A 120 8.09 26.62 -2.72
C ASP A 120 7.51 26.86 -4.13
N ASP A 121 7.94 27.92 -4.81
CA ASP A 121 7.40 28.31 -6.11
C ASP A 121 7.75 27.30 -7.23
N GLU A 122 8.86 26.56 -7.09
CA GLU A 122 9.33 25.53 -8.02
C GLU A 122 8.69 24.16 -7.74
N GLU A 123 8.51 23.80 -6.46
CA GLU A 123 7.88 22.53 -6.06
C GLU A 123 6.34 22.57 -6.07
N ASP A 124 5.72 23.75 -6.03
CA ASP A 124 4.26 23.89 -6.12
C ASP A 124 3.79 23.61 -7.56
N GLU A 125 3.42 22.35 -7.80
CA GLU A 125 2.86 21.85 -9.06
C GLU A 125 1.53 22.53 -9.46
N GLY A 126 0.94 23.33 -8.55
CA GLY A 126 -0.31 24.02 -8.74
C GLY A 126 -1.53 23.14 -8.43
N PRO A 127 -2.74 23.71 -8.56
CA PRO A 127 -3.96 23.01 -8.19
C PRO A 127 -4.28 21.85 -9.16
N PRO A 128 -5.01 20.81 -8.72
CA PRO A 128 -5.44 19.69 -9.56
C PRO A 128 -6.19 20.16 -10.82
N LEU A 129 -6.27 19.31 -11.85
CA LEU A 129 -6.87 19.64 -13.15
C LEU A 129 -8.24 20.33 -13.05
N MET A 130 -9.11 19.81 -12.18
CA MET A 130 -10.46 20.33 -11.94
C MET A 130 -10.50 21.74 -11.31
N TRP A 131 -9.38 22.21 -10.78
CA TRP A 131 -9.18 23.52 -10.14
C TRP A 131 -8.08 24.33 -10.83
N ARG A 132 -7.74 24.02 -12.09
CA ARG A 132 -6.67 24.70 -12.86
C ARG A 132 -6.80 26.22 -12.97
N THR A 133 -8.01 26.73 -12.78
CA THR A 133 -8.32 28.17 -12.78
C THR A 133 -7.88 28.86 -11.48
N HIS A 134 -7.61 28.10 -10.41
CA HIS A 134 -7.13 28.64 -9.14
C HIS A 134 -5.64 29.01 -9.22
N PRO A 135 -5.21 30.01 -8.42
CA PRO A 135 -3.80 30.32 -8.25
C PRO A 135 -3.06 29.22 -7.47
N LYS A 136 -1.74 29.16 -7.63
CA LYS A 136 -0.87 28.26 -6.84
C LYS A 136 -0.92 28.61 -5.36
N ASN A 137 -0.64 27.66 -4.47
CA ASN A 137 -0.61 27.92 -3.03
C ASN A 137 0.52 28.89 -2.66
N ALA A 138 1.67 28.81 -3.33
CA ALA A 138 2.78 29.76 -3.16
C ALA A 138 2.37 31.20 -3.54
N ASP A 139 1.58 31.37 -4.59
CA ASP A 139 1.04 32.67 -4.99
C ASP A 139 0.07 33.23 -3.93
N ARG A 140 -0.79 32.35 -3.39
CA ARG A 140 -1.74 32.71 -2.33
C ARG A 140 -1.02 33.08 -1.03
N GLU A 141 -0.03 32.29 -0.61
CA GLU A 141 0.82 32.59 0.55
C GLU A 141 1.50 33.96 0.39
N ARG A 142 2.07 34.24 -0.79
CA ARG A 142 2.68 35.54 -1.08
C ARG A 142 1.68 36.69 -1.03
N ASN A 143 0.47 36.49 -1.56
CA ASN A 143 -0.59 37.51 -1.53
C ASN A 143 -0.99 37.86 -0.09
N VAL A 144 -1.22 36.86 0.77
CA VAL A 144 -1.68 37.06 2.15
C VAL A 144 -0.58 37.53 3.10
N LYS A 145 0.70 37.29 2.76
CA LYS A 145 1.85 37.78 3.54
C LYS A 145 2.36 39.14 3.09
N ARG A 146 1.90 39.67 1.94
CA ARG A 146 2.24 41.03 1.47
C ARG A 146 1.86 42.10 2.48
N VAL A 147 0.68 41.95 3.09
CA VAL A 147 0.28 42.71 4.28
C VAL A 147 -0.04 41.67 5.35
N PHE A 148 1.00 41.30 6.10
CA PHE A 148 0.88 40.26 7.11
C PHE A 148 0.02 40.74 8.28
N VAL A 149 -1.04 39.98 8.58
CA VAL A 149 -1.94 40.22 9.71
C VAL A 149 -1.69 39.11 10.74
N PRO A 150 -1.09 39.43 11.90
CA PRO A 150 -0.94 38.47 12.97
C PRO A 150 -2.27 38.21 13.68
N ALA A 151 -2.51 36.96 14.07
CA ALA A 151 -3.64 36.56 14.90
C ALA A 151 -3.28 35.29 15.67
N GLU A 152 -3.85 35.13 16.87
CA GLU A 152 -3.70 33.89 17.63
C GLU A 152 -4.39 32.72 16.92
N ASP A 153 -3.76 31.54 16.97
CA ASP A 153 -4.36 30.32 16.43
C ASP A 153 -5.50 29.84 17.36
N ASP A 154 -6.66 29.53 16.78
CA ASP A 154 -7.79 28.91 17.49
C ASP A 154 -7.78 27.40 17.26
N ASP A 155 -7.32 26.65 18.27
CA ASP A 155 -7.23 25.19 18.22
C ASP A 155 -8.52 24.48 18.65
N ARG A 156 -9.60 25.22 18.94
CA ARG A 156 -10.89 24.60 19.24
C ARG A 156 -11.40 23.87 18.00
N SER A 157 -12.26 22.88 18.23
CA SER A 157 -12.86 22.14 17.12
C SER A 157 -13.70 23.08 16.24
N PRO A 158 -13.54 23.09 14.90
CA PRO A 158 -14.37 23.91 14.02
C PRO A 158 -15.86 23.51 14.06
N TRP A 159 -16.18 22.33 14.62
CA TRP A 159 -17.55 21.89 14.83
C TRP A 159 -18.36 22.81 15.76
N ILE A 160 -17.70 23.64 16.60
CA ILE A 160 -18.38 24.64 17.44
C ILE A 160 -19.14 25.70 16.61
N LEU A 161 -18.83 25.82 15.32
CA LEU A 161 -19.51 26.76 14.42
C LEU A 161 -20.91 26.27 13.99
N PHE A 162 -21.27 25.02 14.33
CA PHE A 162 -22.55 24.42 13.96
C PHE A 162 -23.40 24.14 15.20
N ALA A 163 -24.68 24.50 15.14
CA ALA A 163 -25.62 24.31 16.24
C ALA A 163 -25.90 22.83 16.56
N ASP A 164 -25.89 21.97 15.55
CA ASP A 164 -26.08 20.52 15.67
C ASP A 164 -25.03 19.81 14.81
N ALA A 165 -23.80 19.75 15.35
CA ALA A 165 -22.67 19.18 14.64
C ALA A 165 -22.85 17.68 14.37
N ASP A 166 -23.45 16.94 15.30
CA ASP A 166 -23.60 15.49 15.17
C ASP A 166 -24.65 15.12 14.10
N ASP A 167 -25.82 15.79 14.07
CA ASP A 167 -26.79 15.60 12.98
C ASP A 167 -26.19 15.99 11.62
N LEU A 168 -25.44 17.10 11.55
CA LEU A 168 -24.78 17.50 10.31
C LEU A 168 -23.77 16.45 9.84
N ARG A 169 -22.93 15.92 10.73
CA ARG A 169 -21.96 14.86 10.43
C ARG A 169 -22.66 13.60 9.92
N GLU A 170 -23.75 13.20 10.55
CA GLU A 170 -24.53 12.03 10.12
C GLU A 170 -25.13 12.25 8.73
N ARG A 171 -25.77 13.40 8.48
CA ARG A 171 -26.37 13.71 7.17
C ARG A 171 -25.34 13.78 6.05
N VAL A 172 -24.17 14.38 6.31
CA VAL A 172 -23.06 14.41 5.34
C VAL A 172 -22.54 13.00 5.08
N THR A 173 -22.36 12.19 6.14
CA THR A 173 -21.93 10.79 6.03
C THR A 173 -22.91 9.96 5.20
N TYR A 174 -24.20 10.12 5.46
CA TYR A 174 -25.24 9.48 4.65
C TYR A 174 -25.17 9.89 3.18
N ARG A 175 -25.02 11.19 2.90
CA ARG A 175 -24.87 11.70 1.52
C ARG A 175 -23.62 11.17 0.84
N PHE A 176 -22.51 11.05 1.56
CA PHE A 176 -21.27 10.43 1.09
C PHE A 176 -21.51 8.99 0.63
N TYR A 177 -22.20 8.17 1.43
CA TYR A 177 -22.55 6.80 1.03
C TYR A 177 -23.49 6.76 -0.18
N ARG A 178 -24.48 7.66 -0.24
CA ARG A 178 -25.41 7.77 -1.37
C ARG A 178 -24.70 8.16 -2.67
N ALA A 179 -23.73 9.09 -2.60
CA ALA A 179 -23.02 9.59 -3.76
C ALA A 179 -21.94 8.62 -4.26
N LEU A 180 -21.11 8.10 -3.35
CA LEU A 180 -19.94 7.30 -3.72
C LEU A 180 -20.23 5.80 -3.80
N PHE A 181 -21.03 5.27 -2.88
CA PHE A 181 -21.32 3.84 -2.79
C PHE A 181 -22.71 3.45 -3.30
N ARG A 182 -23.55 4.45 -3.65
CA ARG A 182 -24.90 4.25 -4.19
C ARG A 182 -25.78 3.35 -3.33
N VAL A 183 -25.59 3.42 -2.01
CA VAL A 183 -26.33 2.62 -1.03
C VAL A 183 -27.83 2.90 -1.10
N LYS A 184 -28.67 1.93 -0.71
CA LYS A 184 -30.13 2.13 -0.66
C LYS A 184 -30.50 3.19 0.36
N LYS A 185 -31.67 3.82 0.22
CA LYS A 185 -32.11 4.84 1.19
C LYS A 185 -32.37 4.26 2.60
N SER A 186 -32.69 2.98 2.67
CA SER A 186 -33.06 2.27 3.90
C SER A 186 -31.86 1.74 4.70
N VAL A 187 -30.62 2.10 4.34
CA VAL A 187 -29.46 1.64 5.12
C VAL A 187 -29.45 2.28 6.50
N ARG A 188 -29.16 1.46 7.51
CA ARG A 188 -28.99 1.93 8.88
C ARG A 188 -27.53 2.27 9.10
N LEU A 189 -27.28 3.45 9.65
CA LEU A 189 -25.94 3.84 10.09
C LEU A 189 -25.69 3.27 11.49
N SER A 190 -24.44 2.88 11.72
CA SER A 190 -23.97 2.19 12.92
C SER A 190 -23.02 3.11 13.69
N PRO A 191 -22.88 2.96 15.01
CA PRO A 191 -21.95 3.74 15.79
C PRO A 191 -20.52 3.66 15.22
N PRO A 192 -19.79 4.78 15.12
CA PRO A 192 -18.47 4.80 14.49
C PRO A 192 -17.45 3.88 15.19
N GLY A 193 -17.57 3.69 16.51
CA GLY A 193 -16.69 2.78 17.26
C GLY A 193 -16.87 1.30 16.87
N GLU A 194 -18.10 0.87 16.58
CA GLU A 194 -18.38 -0.49 16.11
C GLU A 194 -17.77 -0.72 14.72
N VAL A 195 -17.96 0.26 13.82
CA VAL A 195 -17.37 0.21 12.49
C VAL A 195 -15.84 0.22 12.57
N GLN A 196 -15.25 1.00 13.46
CA GLN A 196 -13.79 1.03 13.61
C GLN A 196 -13.23 -0.27 14.16
N ALA A 197 -13.89 -0.90 15.14
CA ALA A 197 -13.47 -2.20 15.65
C ALA A 197 -13.47 -3.26 14.53
N PHE A 198 -14.53 -3.29 13.71
CA PHE A 198 -14.57 -4.15 12.53
C PHE A 198 -13.42 -3.85 11.55
N LEU A 199 -13.13 -2.57 11.29
CA LEU A 199 -12.04 -2.18 10.40
C LEU A 199 -10.67 -2.58 10.93
N ASP A 200 -10.45 -2.45 12.24
CA ASP A 200 -9.19 -2.83 12.91
C ASP A 200 -8.99 -4.35 12.92
N GLU A 201 -10.07 -5.13 13.06
CA GLU A 201 -10.05 -6.60 12.94
C GLU A 201 -9.84 -7.07 11.50
N GLU A 202 -10.43 -6.38 10.53
CA GLU A 202 -10.30 -6.71 9.10
C GLU A 202 -9.01 -6.19 8.46
N ASP A 203 -8.20 -5.44 9.21
CA ASP A 203 -6.99 -4.80 8.69
C ASP A 203 -5.90 -5.85 8.40
N PRO A 204 -5.53 -6.09 7.13
CA PRO A 204 -4.40 -6.93 6.82
C PRO A 204 -3.06 -6.27 7.20
N ASP A 205 -3.03 -5.03 7.68
CA ASP A 205 -1.79 -4.37 8.07
C ASP A 205 -1.49 -4.51 9.59
N VAL A 206 -2.16 -5.45 10.29
CA VAL A 206 -1.67 -5.94 11.59
C VAL A 206 -0.34 -6.66 11.33
N ALA A 207 0.77 -5.97 11.56
CA ALA A 207 2.10 -6.49 11.36
C ALA A 207 2.25 -7.89 11.97
N PHE A 208 2.88 -8.80 11.24
CA PHE A 208 3.21 -10.13 11.76
C PHE A 208 4.12 -10.02 12.99
N ASP A 209 4.30 -11.13 13.71
CA ASP A 209 5.14 -11.19 14.90
C ASP A 209 6.49 -10.46 14.68
N PRO A 210 6.91 -9.56 15.59
CA PRO A 210 8.13 -8.77 15.45
C PRO A 210 9.40 -9.60 15.16
N LYS A 211 9.43 -10.89 15.54
CA LYS A 211 10.55 -11.79 15.24
C LYS A 211 10.82 -11.96 13.74
N TYR A 212 9.82 -11.72 12.89
CA TYR A 212 9.97 -11.77 11.44
C TYR A 212 10.55 -10.48 10.85
N GLY A 213 10.75 -9.42 11.65
CA GLY A 213 11.40 -8.18 11.22
C GLY A 213 10.71 -7.46 10.06
N GLY A 214 9.39 -7.65 9.91
CA GLY A 214 8.58 -7.09 8.82
C GLY A 214 8.85 -7.71 7.45
N ALA A 215 9.55 -8.85 7.39
CA ALA A 215 9.94 -9.45 6.12
C ALA A 215 8.78 -10.03 5.32
N TYR A 216 7.65 -10.33 5.95
CA TYR A 216 6.47 -10.88 5.28
C TYR A 216 5.43 -9.80 4.92
N ASP A 217 5.64 -8.54 5.31
CA ASP A 217 4.67 -7.45 5.11
C ASP A 217 4.59 -7.01 3.64
N ASP A 218 5.75 -7.00 2.95
CA ASP A 218 5.91 -6.33 1.64
C ASP A 218 6.45 -7.26 0.53
N ARG A 219 6.53 -8.59 0.77
CA ARG A 219 7.11 -9.54 -0.20
C ARG A 219 6.27 -10.82 -0.34
N TRP A 220 6.50 -11.50 -1.47
CA TRP A 220 5.98 -12.83 -1.75
C TRP A 220 6.87 -13.92 -1.13
N VAL A 221 6.27 -15.01 -0.66
CA VAL A 221 6.99 -16.21 -0.24
C VAL A 221 7.16 -17.17 -1.42
N ASP A 222 8.36 -17.72 -1.56
CA ASP A 222 8.67 -18.67 -2.63
C ASP A 222 9.71 -19.70 -2.16
N PRO A 223 9.25 -20.82 -1.57
CA PRO A 223 10.15 -21.90 -1.15
C PRO A 223 10.72 -22.71 -2.34
N GLY A 224 10.19 -22.53 -3.55
CA GLY A 224 10.42 -23.39 -4.70
C GLY A 224 9.39 -24.54 -4.81
N GLU A 225 9.75 -25.60 -5.52
CA GLU A 225 8.85 -26.71 -5.84
C GLU A 225 8.57 -27.59 -4.62
N LEU A 226 7.37 -27.46 -4.05
CA LEU A 226 6.98 -28.14 -2.80
C LEU A 226 7.06 -29.66 -2.90
N SER A 227 6.75 -30.24 -4.07
CA SER A 227 6.78 -31.69 -4.27
C SER A 227 8.20 -32.26 -4.22
N GLU A 228 9.20 -31.50 -4.67
CA GLU A 228 10.62 -31.84 -4.56
C GLU A 228 11.11 -31.67 -3.12
N LEU A 229 10.74 -30.57 -2.47
CA LEU A 229 11.14 -30.31 -1.08
C LEU A 229 10.56 -31.33 -0.11
N THR A 230 9.31 -31.77 -0.33
CA THR A 230 8.69 -32.79 0.50
C THR A 230 9.40 -34.14 0.35
N ARG A 231 9.79 -34.52 -0.87
CA ARG A 231 10.62 -35.71 -1.11
C ARG A 231 11.97 -35.61 -0.41
N LEU A 232 12.62 -34.44 -0.48
CA LEU A 232 13.89 -34.21 0.23
C LEU A 232 13.78 -34.40 1.74
N VAL A 233 12.62 -34.11 2.34
CA VAL A 233 12.38 -34.34 3.77
C VAL A 233 12.36 -35.85 4.10
N GLU A 234 11.80 -36.66 3.20
CA GLU A 234 11.73 -38.11 3.33
C GLU A 234 13.10 -38.78 3.06
N ASP A 235 13.78 -38.35 1.99
CA ASP A 235 15.04 -38.92 1.53
C ASP A 235 16.24 -38.52 2.42
N GLU A 236 16.22 -37.30 2.96
CA GLU A 236 17.31 -36.72 3.76
C GLU A 236 16.81 -36.18 5.11
N PRO A 237 16.47 -37.05 6.08
CA PRO A 237 16.04 -36.60 7.41
C PRO A 237 17.17 -35.91 8.17
N TRP A 238 16.94 -34.70 8.66
CA TRP A 238 17.96 -33.92 9.39
C TRP A 238 18.06 -34.32 10.85
N ASP A 239 19.25 -34.52 11.42
CA ASP A 239 19.39 -34.81 12.85
C ASP A 239 18.85 -33.66 13.74
N ARG A 240 18.51 -33.98 15.00
CA ARG A 240 17.98 -33.02 15.97
C ARG A 240 18.91 -31.82 16.18
N GLY A 241 20.23 -32.05 16.21
CA GLY A 241 21.23 -31.01 16.40
C GLY A 241 21.26 -30.03 15.22
N ARG A 242 21.23 -30.54 13.98
CA ARG A 242 21.12 -29.72 12.76
C ARG A 242 19.83 -28.90 12.76
N LEU A 243 18.69 -29.50 13.12
CA LEU A 243 17.41 -28.78 13.19
C LEU A 243 17.42 -27.66 14.21
N ALA A 244 17.83 -27.94 15.45
CA ALA A 244 17.89 -26.95 16.52
C ALA A 244 18.82 -25.78 16.15
N ARG A 245 20.01 -26.08 15.61
CA ARG A 245 20.97 -25.04 15.16
C ARG A 245 20.43 -24.20 14.01
N THR A 246 19.76 -24.83 13.05
CA THR A 246 19.23 -24.13 11.87
C THR A 246 18.03 -23.27 12.24
N HIS A 247 17.07 -23.82 13.00
CA HIS A 247 15.91 -23.08 13.50
C HIS A 247 16.32 -21.89 14.37
N GLY A 248 17.23 -22.07 15.32
CA GLY A 248 17.71 -20.99 16.21
C GLY A 248 18.50 -19.88 15.51
N ARG A 249 18.85 -20.04 14.23
CA ARG A 249 19.49 -19.02 13.38
C ARG A 249 18.58 -18.48 12.28
N LEU A 250 17.42 -19.11 12.06
CA LEU A 250 16.59 -18.92 10.87
C LEU A 250 16.23 -17.45 10.64
N TYR A 251 15.77 -16.76 11.69
CA TYR A 251 15.28 -15.38 11.60
C TYR A 251 16.31 -14.32 12.04
N ARG A 252 17.60 -14.65 12.23
CA ARG A 252 18.57 -13.67 12.76
C ARG A 252 18.86 -12.51 11.81
N GLU A 253 18.94 -12.77 10.51
CA GLU A 253 19.27 -11.75 9.50
C GLU A 253 18.04 -11.13 8.85
N ILE A 254 16.84 -11.67 9.10
CA ILE A 254 15.66 -11.42 8.27
C ILE A 254 15.20 -9.96 8.34
N GLY A 255 15.26 -9.33 9.52
CA GLY A 255 14.87 -7.92 9.70
C GLY A 255 15.78 -6.97 8.94
N ARG A 256 17.10 -7.17 9.01
CA ARG A 256 18.07 -6.36 8.24
C ARG A 256 17.85 -6.51 6.74
N ARG A 257 17.64 -7.74 6.26
CA ARG A 257 17.37 -8.01 4.84
C ARG A 257 16.04 -7.40 4.37
N ALA A 258 15.02 -7.39 5.22
CA ALA A 258 13.74 -6.75 4.94
C ALA A 258 13.84 -5.21 4.91
N GLU A 259 14.70 -4.62 5.73
CA GLU A 259 15.03 -3.19 5.66
C GLU A 259 15.77 -2.86 4.36
N ASP A 260 16.83 -3.60 4.02
CA ASP A 260 17.57 -3.46 2.76
C ASP A 260 16.61 -3.51 1.54
N TYR A 261 15.63 -4.43 1.57
CA TYR A 261 14.61 -4.57 0.52
C TYR A 261 13.73 -3.33 0.38
N ARG A 262 13.18 -2.84 1.49
CA ARG A 262 12.31 -1.65 1.51
C ARG A 262 13.07 -0.41 1.07
N ASP A 263 14.33 -0.27 1.49
CA ASP A 263 15.22 0.81 1.10
C ASP A 263 15.52 0.82 -0.40
N LEU A 264 15.89 -0.34 -0.97
CA LEU A 264 16.14 -0.46 -2.40
C LEU A 264 14.89 -0.11 -3.22
N ARG A 265 13.71 -0.63 -2.83
CA ARG A 265 12.45 -0.28 -3.50
C ARG A 265 12.12 1.20 -3.37
N ALA A 266 12.34 1.81 -2.20
CA ALA A 266 12.14 3.24 -1.99
C ALA A 266 13.05 4.09 -2.89
N ARG A 267 14.33 3.71 -3.03
CA ARG A 267 15.30 4.38 -3.90
C ARG A 267 14.93 4.24 -5.37
N ILE A 268 14.55 3.04 -5.82
CA ILE A 268 14.07 2.80 -7.19
C ILE A 268 12.85 3.71 -7.48
N ARG A 269 11.85 3.70 -6.60
CA ARG A 269 10.66 4.57 -6.73
C ARG A 269 11.01 6.05 -6.74
N ALA A 270 12.01 6.49 -5.96
CA ALA A 270 12.46 7.87 -5.95
C ALA A 270 13.08 8.28 -7.29
N VAL A 271 13.88 7.41 -7.92
CA VAL A 271 14.46 7.67 -9.25
C VAL A 271 13.37 7.67 -10.34
N TYR A 272 12.40 6.77 -10.26
CA TYR A 272 11.24 6.77 -11.17
C TYR A 272 10.41 8.05 -11.04
N ARG A 273 10.13 8.51 -9.82
CA ARG A 273 9.41 9.78 -9.58
C ARG A 273 10.14 10.97 -10.20
N LYS A 274 11.46 11.08 -9.98
CA LYS A 274 12.30 12.16 -10.54
C LYS A 274 12.41 12.11 -12.06
N SER A 275 12.18 10.95 -12.69
CA SER A 275 12.31 10.79 -14.13
C SER A 275 11.01 10.96 -14.90
N TYR A 276 9.86 11.12 -14.23
CA TYR A 276 8.54 11.33 -14.85
C TYR A 276 8.23 10.38 -16.04
N GLY A 277 8.74 9.14 -15.98
CA GLY A 277 8.58 8.14 -17.05
C GLY A 277 9.50 8.29 -18.25
N ARG A 278 10.43 9.25 -18.25
CA ARG A 278 11.49 9.42 -19.28
C ARG A 278 12.88 9.45 -18.63
N PRO A 279 13.41 8.30 -18.18
CA PRO A 279 14.72 8.23 -17.54
C PRO A 279 15.84 8.65 -18.50
N THR A 280 16.66 9.62 -18.08
CA THR A 280 17.93 9.95 -18.74
C THR A 280 18.86 8.71 -18.75
N ARG A 281 19.88 8.68 -19.61
CA ARG A 281 20.87 7.57 -19.61
C ARG A 281 21.48 7.32 -18.22
N ARG A 282 21.68 8.39 -17.43
CA ARG A 282 22.16 8.31 -16.04
C ARG A 282 21.11 7.70 -15.10
N HIS A 283 19.84 8.12 -15.20
CA HIS A 283 18.74 7.53 -14.42
C HIS A 283 18.53 6.05 -14.77
N ALA A 284 18.54 5.70 -16.06
CA ALA A 284 18.40 4.33 -16.52
C ALA A 284 19.54 3.43 -16.01
N ARG A 285 20.79 3.92 -16.03
CA ARG A 285 21.93 3.20 -15.44
C ARG A 285 21.73 3.01 -13.93
N ARG A 286 21.31 4.06 -13.22
CA ARG A 286 21.10 3.99 -11.77
C ARG A 286 19.97 3.03 -11.39
N ILE A 287 18.89 3.01 -12.18
CA ILE A 287 17.78 2.06 -11.99
C ILE A 287 18.31 0.64 -12.14
N ARG A 288 19.05 0.33 -13.22
CA ARG A 288 19.65 -1.00 -13.42
C ARG A 288 20.55 -1.43 -12.28
N GLU A 289 21.43 -0.55 -11.79
CA GLU A 289 22.30 -0.85 -10.64
C GLU A 289 21.51 -1.18 -9.36
N LEU A 290 20.37 -0.50 -9.13
CA LEU A 290 19.51 -0.77 -7.99
C LEU A 290 18.67 -2.04 -8.17
N GLU A 291 18.24 -2.32 -9.41
CA GLU A 291 17.52 -3.55 -9.77
C GLU A 291 18.41 -4.79 -9.63
N GLU A 292 19.69 -4.71 -10.00
CA GLU A 292 20.67 -5.79 -9.81
C GLU A 292 20.93 -6.07 -8.32
N GLN A 293 21.02 -5.02 -7.49
CA GLN A 293 21.10 -5.18 -6.03
C GLN A 293 19.83 -5.83 -5.45
N LEU A 294 18.66 -5.46 -6.00
CA LEU A 294 17.38 -6.03 -5.59
C LEU A 294 17.28 -7.50 -6.00
N GLU A 295 17.80 -7.88 -7.18
CA GLU A 295 17.89 -9.26 -7.66
C GLU A 295 18.75 -10.13 -6.74
N GLY A 296 19.95 -9.67 -6.37
CA GLY A 296 20.78 -10.39 -5.41
C GLY A 296 20.12 -10.57 -4.03
N LEU A 297 19.23 -9.65 -3.64
CA LEU A 297 18.44 -9.79 -2.43
C LEU A 297 17.27 -10.78 -2.60
N PHE A 298 16.65 -10.83 -3.78
CA PHE A 298 15.64 -11.84 -4.11
C PHE A 298 16.21 -13.26 -4.04
N ASP A 299 17.41 -13.51 -4.57
CA ASP A 299 18.08 -14.82 -4.48
C ASP A 299 18.28 -15.25 -3.03
N TRP A 300 18.66 -14.31 -2.16
CA TRP A 300 18.77 -14.58 -0.73
C TRP A 300 17.42 -14.97 -0.12
N PHE A 301 16.33 -14.27 -0.48
CA PHE A 301 14.98 -14.57 -0.01
C PHE A 301 14.47 -15.93 -0.50
N LEU A 302 14.76 -16.32 -1.75
CA LEU A 302 14.45 -17.66 -2.27
C LEU A 302 15.13 -18.75 -1.43
N GLY A 303 16.44 -18.58 -1.18
CA GLY A 303 17.18 -19.48 -0.30
C GLY A 303 16.65 -19.50 1.13
N PHE A 304 16.19 -18.35 1.65
CA PHE A 304 15.57 -18.23 2.97
C PHE A 304 14.24 -18.97 3.05
N ASP A 305 13.31 -18.73 2.12
CA ASP A 305 11.99 -19.36 2.12
C ASP A 305 12.09 -20.88 1.96
N ARG A 306 13.00 -21.34 1.10
CA ARG A 306 13.33 -22.77 0.98
C ARG A 306 13.78 -23.36 2.31
N ARG A 307 14.68 -22.67 3.04
CA ARG A 307 15.14 -23.12 4.36
C ARG A 307 14.02 -23.11 5.40
N VAL A 308 13.18 -22.08 5.42
CA VAL A 308 12.00 -22.01 6.31
C VAL A 308 11.11 -23.22 6.09
N PHE A 309 10.73 -23.50 4.83
CA PHE A 309 9.92 -24.68 4.51
C PHE A 309 10.58 -25.97 5.01
N LEU A 310 11.85 -26.21 4.66
CA LEU A 310 12.55 -27.44 5.02
C LEU A 310 12.66 -27.64 6.53
N VAL A 311 12.96 -26.59 7.30
CA VAL A 311 13.05 -26.67 8.77
C VAL A 311 11.71 -27.10 9.36
N HIS A 312 10.62 -26.43 9.01
CA HIS A 312 9.31 -26.74 9.57
C HIS A 312 8.75 -28.07 9.04
N ALA A 313 9.04 -28.44 7.79
CA ALA A 313 8.65 -29.73 7.24
C ALA A 313 9.39 -30.89 7.91
N GLN A 314 10.69 -30.75 8.19
CA GLN A 314 11.48 -31.73 8.95
C GLN A 314 11.00 -31.90 10.40
N MET A 315 10.55 -30.82 11.03
CA MET A 315 9.91 -30.87 12.36
C MET A 315 8.54 -31.55 12.28
N ALA A 316 7.71 -31.15 11.32
CA ALA A 316 6.38 -31.71 11.09
C ALA A 316 6.43 -33.22 10.80
N ALA A 317 7.38 -33.67 9.96
CA ALA A 317 7.58 -35.09 9.66
C ALA A 317 7.83 -35.94 10.92
N ARG A 318 8.48 -35.37 11.93
CA ARG A 318 8.76 -36.04 13.22
C ARG A 318 7.57 -36.02 14.17
N LEU A 319 6.77 -34.96 14.16
CA LEU A 319 5.54 -34.87 14.94
C LEU A 319 4.44 -35.79 14.38
N GLY A 320 4.44 -35.99 13.06
CA GLY A 320 3.64 -37.01 12.40
C GLY A 320 3.24 -36.65 10.98
N PRO A 321 2.87 -37.65 10.16
CA PRO A 321 2.55 -37.44 8.75
C PRO A 321 1.30 -36.58 8.54
N ALA A 322 0.39 -36.49 9.53
CA ALA A 322 -0.75 -35.58 9.47
C ALA A 322 -0.33 -34.10 9.53
N VAL A 323 0.64 -33.77 10.39
CA VAL A 323 1.16 -32.41 10.57
C VAL A 323 1.90 -31.96 9.30
N LEU A 324 2.71 -32.84 8.72
CA LEU A 324 3.39 -32.56 7.45
C LEU A 324 2.39 -32.32 6.31
N ARG A 325 1.34 -33.14 6.20
CA ARG A 325 0.28 -32.93 5.19
C ARG A 325 -0.45 -31.60 5.38
N GLU A 326 -0.74 -31.21 6.62
CA GLU A 326 -1.35 -29.92 6.91
C GLU A 326 -0.43 -28.76 6.47
N LEU A 327 0.84 -28.79 6.86
CA LEU A 327 1.83 -27.78 6.48
C LEU A 327 1.92 -27.64 4.95
N SER A 328 2.07 -28.77 4.25
CA SER A 328 2.12 -28.79 2.79
C SER A 328 0.83 -28.26 2.16
N ALA A 329 -0.34 -28.63 2.68
CA ALA A 329 -1.62 -28.14 2.18
C ALA A 329 -1.77 -26.62 2.35
N ARG A 330 -1.36 -26.06 3.49
CA ARG A 330 -1.37 -24.59 3.72
C ARG A 330 -0.40 -23.86 2.80
N TYR A 331 0.78 -24.42 2.54
CA TYR A 331 1.72 -23.86 1.56
C TYR A 331 1.16 -23.87 0.13
N HIS A 332 0.58 -24.99 -0.33
CA HIS A 332 -0.05 -25.05 -1.66
C HIS A 332 -1.17 -24.02 -1.79
N PHE A 333 -2.01 -23.89 -0.76
CA PHE A 333 -3.07 -22.89 -0.72
C PHE A 333 -2.52 -21.46 -0.80
N GLN A 334 -1.51 -21.14 0.04
CA GLN A 334 -0.87 -19.84 0.07
C GLN A 334 -0.26 -19.47 -1.29
N LEU A 335 0.52 -20.37 -1.90
CA LEU A 335 1.14 -20.12 -3.20
C LEU A 335 0.10 -19.93 -4.31
N ALA A 336 -1.02 -20.65 -4.27
CA ALA A 336 -2.10 -20.48 -5.24
C ALA A 336 -2.82 -19.13 -5.08
N VAL A 337 -3.11 -18.71 -3.84
CA VAL A 337 -3.70 -17.40 -3.54
C VAL A 337 -2.76 -16.27 -3.96
N GLN A 338 -1.49 -16.37 -3.59
CA GLN A 338 -0.44 -15.42 -3.96
C GLN A 338 -0.28 -15.31 -5.49
N ALA A 339 -0.32 -16.43 -6.22
CA ALA A 339 -0.25 -16.41 -7.67
C ALA A 339 -1.42 -15.62 -8.30
N MET A 340 -2.65 -15.85 -7.83
CA MET A 340 -3.82 -15.07 -8.27
C MET A 340 -3.69 -13.59 -7.91
N HIS A 341 -3.16 -13.28 -6.73
CA HIS A 341 -2.93 -11.91 -6.29
C HIS A 341 -1.95 -11.17 -7.22
N ARG A 342 -0.80 -11.80 -7.54
CA ARG A 342 0.19 -11.25 -8.48
C ARG A 342 -0.39 -11.05 -9.87
N ASP A 343 -1.15 -12.01 -10.38
CA ASP A 343 -1.74 -11.93 -11.72
C ASP A 343 -2.73 -10.76 -11.81
N LEU A 344 -3.55 -10.56 -10.78
CA LEU A 344 -4.48 -9.44 -10.69
C LEU A 344 -3.78 -8.08 -10.55
N ILE A 345 -2.71 -7.98 -9.76
CA ILE A 345 -1.91 -6.76 -9.66
C ILE A 345 -1.32 -6.43 -11.04
N ARG A 346 -0.61 -7.36 -11.67
CA ARG A 346 0.01 -7.15 -12.99
C ARG A 346 -1.01 -6.78 -14.08
N ALA A 347 -2.21 -7.32 -13.99
CA ALA A 347 -3.27 -6.98 -14.93
C ALA A 347 -3.86 -5.60 -14.66
N ALA A 348 -4.06 -5.24 -13.38
CA ALA A 348 -4.55 -3.91 -12.98
C ALA A 348 -3.56 -2.80 -13.33
N ASP A 349 -2.28 -2.99 -12.99
CA ASP A 349 -1.22 -2.01 -13.27
C ASP A 349 -1.12 -1.74 -14.77
N ARG A 350 -1.20 -2.77 -15.62
CA ARG A 350 -1.24 -2.60 -17.09
C ARG A 350 -2.42 -1.75 -17.57
N VAL A 351 -3.61 -1.91 -16.97
CA VAL A 351 -4.79 -1.09 -17.31
C VAL A 351 -4.62 0.34 -16.79
N GLU A 352 -4.15 0.50 -15.56
CA GLU A 352 -3.92 1.80 -14.93
C GLU A 352 -2.86 2.61 -15.69
N ASP A 353 -1.73 2.00 -16.06
CA ASP A 353 -0.68 2.61 -16.89
C ASP A 353 -1.25 3.06 -18.24
N ALA A 354 -2.11 2.25 -18.85
CA ALA A 354 -2.74 2.59 -20.12
C ALA A 354 -3.66 3.80 -20.02
N LEU A 355 -4.43 3.90 -18.94
CA LEU A 355 -5.30 5.04 -18.70
C LEU A 355 -4.52 6.30 -18.31
N MET A 356 -3.44 6.16 -17.53
CA MET A 356 -2.58 7.27 -17.17
C MET A 356 -1.90 7.88 -18.40
N ALA A 357 -1.57 7.08 -19.41
CA ALA A 357 -1.07 7.59 -20.68
C ALA A 357 -2.10 8.47 -21.41
N VAL A 358 -3.40 8.14 -21.37
CA VAL A 358 -4.48 9.00 -21.91
C VAL A 358 -4.53 10.36 -21.21
N ILE A 359 -4.34 10.35 -19.89
CA ILE A 359 -4.47 11.57 -19.07
C ILE A 359 -3.25 12.48 -19.25
N ARG A 360 -2.06 11.90 -19.48
CA ARG A 360 -0.79 12.65 -19.51
C ARG A 360 -0.37 13.12 -20.89
N LEU A 361 -0.71 12.37 -21.94
CA LEU A 361 -0.32 12.70 -23.31
C LEU A 361 -1.41 13.53 -23.98
N ASN A 362 -1.02 14.59 -24.67
CA ASN A 362 -1.96 15.29 -25.55
C ASN A 362 -2.37 14.37 -26.71
N GLU A 363 -3.53 14.63 -27.32
CA GLU A 363 -4.06 13.80 -28.41
C GLU A 363 -3.07 13.68 -29.59
N SER A 364 -2.25 14.70 -29.82
CA SER A 364 -1.18 14.73 -30.84
C SER A 364 0.06 13.91 -30.49
N GLU A 365 0.20 13.42 -29.26
CA GLU A 365 1.36 12.68 -28.75
C GLU A 365 1.07 11.19 -28.53
N LEU A 366 -0.18 10.75 -28.73
CA LEU A 366 -0.56 9.35 -28.61
C LEU A 366 -0.08 8.56 -29.84
N PRO A 367 0.58 7.40 -29.65
CA PRO A 367 0.90 6.47 -30.73
C PRO A 367 -0.34 6.08 -31.54
N ALA A 368 -0.17 5.84 -32.85
CA ALA A 368 -1.28 5.47 -33.74
C ALA A 368 -1.99 4.16 -33.31
N ASP A 369 -1.28 3.27 -32.63
CA ASP A 369 -1.74 1.99 -32.09
C ASP A 369 -2.17 2.06 -30.61
N PHE A 370 -2.18 3.25 -30.01
CA PHE A 370 -2.47 3.42 -28.59
C PHE A 370 -3.83 2.86 -28.17
N PHE A 371 -4.87 3.07 -28.97
CA PHE A 371 -6.21 2.57 -28.69
C PHE A 371 -6.31 1.04 -28.80
N GLU A 372 -5.50 0.43 -29.68
CA GLU A 372 -5.35 -1.03 -29.78
C GLU A 372 -4.74 -1.58 -28.48
N TRP A 373 -3.68 -0.93 -27.99
CA TRP A 373 -3.00 -1.28 -26.75
C TRP A 373 -3.88 -1.11 -25.51
N LEU A 374 -4.60 0.03 -25.37
CA LEU A 374 -5.56 0.23 -24.28
C LEU A 374 -6.65 -0.86 -24.27
N ARG A 375 -7.11 -1.25 -25.47
CA ARG A 375 -8.11 -2.31 -25.64
C ARG A 375 -7.56 -3.67 -25.22
N GLU A 376 -6.33 -3.98 -25.59
CA GLU A 376 -5.64 -5.20 -25.19
C GLU A 376 -5.42 -5.24 -23.68
N ALA A 377 -4.95 -4.16 -23.08
CA ALA A 377 -4.78 -4.04 -21.63
C ALA A 377 -6.09 -4.29 -20.89
N CYS A 378 -7.19 -3.66 -21.34
CA CYS A 378 -8.53 -3.87 -20.77
C CYS A 378 -9.00 -5.33 -20.88
N ARG A 379 -8.79 -5.98 -22.04
CA ARG A 379 -9.13 -7.39 -22.24
C ARG A 379 -8.29 -8.31 -21.37
N ALA A 380 -6.98 -8.08 -21.30
CA ALA A 380 -6.08 -8.82 -20.43
C ALA A 380 -6.49 -8.69 -18.96
N GLY A 381 -6.88 -7.48 -18.53
CA GLY A 381 -7.48 -7.19 -17.23
C GLY A 381 -8.67 -8.11 -16.93
N ARG A 382 -9.64 -8.15 -17.84
CA ARG A 382 -10.81 -9.02 -17.71
C ARG A 382 -10.46 -10.51 -17.74
N THR A 383 -9.57 -10.94 -18.62
CA THR A 383 -9.15 -12.35 -18.71
C THR A 383 -8.51 -12.81 -17.41
N ALA A 384 -7.60 -12.02 -16.84
CA ALA A 384 -7.00 -12.33 -15.54
C ALA A 384 -8.05 -12.46 -14.43
N MET A 385 -9.09 -11.63 -14.44
CA MET A 385 -10.21 -11.75 -13.50
C MET A 385 -10.97 -13.07 -13.63
N VAL A 386 -11.28 -13.47 -14.86
CA VAL A 386 -11.98 -14.73 -15.16
C VAL A 386 -11.14 -15.93 -14.74
N GLU A 387 -9.86 -15.94 -15.08
CA GLU A 387 -8.93 -17.01 -14.73
C GLU A 387 -8.74 -17.14 -13.21
N CYS A 388 -8.57 -16.02 -12.50
CA CYS A 388 -8.47 -16.04 -11.04
C CYS A 388 -9.77 -16.54 -10.38
N SER A 389 -10.92 -16.09 -10.87
CA SER A 389 -12.23 -16.60 -10.41
C SER A 389 -12.35 -18.11 -10.62
N ASN A 390 -11.93 -18.62 -11.79
CA ASN A 390 -11.98 -20.05 -12.09
C ASN A 390 -11.03 -20.86 -11.17
N ARG A 391 -9.78 -20.41 -11.00
CA ARG A 391 -8.82 -21.03 -10.06
C ARG A 391 -9.38 -21.07 -8.64
N ALA A 392 -9.95 -19.96 -8.17
CA ALA A 392 -10.48 -19.87 -6.82
C ALA A 392 -11.73 -20.73 -6.57
N ARG A 393 -12.51 -21.05 -7.61
CA ARG A 393 -13.62 -22.01 -7.49
C ARG A 393 -13.13 -23.43 -7.22
N LEU A 394 -11.88 -23.75 -7.56
CA LEU A 394 -11.27 -25.06 -7.33
C LEU A 394 -10.50 -25.13 -6.00
N LEU A 395 -10.15 -23.98 -5.41
CA LEU A 395 -9.44 -23.91 -4.14
C LEU A 395 -10.37 -24.09 -2.95
N VAL A 396 -9.99 -24.99 -2.05
CA VAL A 396 -10.60 -25.21 -0.73
C VAL A 396 -9.74 -24.51 0.30
N ALA A 397 -10.33 -23.60 1.07
CA ALA A 397 -9.63 -22.93 2.15
C ALA A 397 -9.32 -23.92 3.28
N PRO A 398 -8.07 -23.98 3.79
CA PRO A 398 -7.80 -24.61 5.07
C PRO A 398 -8.45 -23.80 6.19
N ASP A 399 -8.41 -24.31 7.43
CA ASP A 399 -8.94 -23.58 8.59
C ASP A 399 -8.10 -22.30 8.83
N ILE A 400 -8.67 -21.17 8.43
CA ILE A 400 -8.09 -19.82 8.51
C ILE A 400 -9.08 -18.92 9.27
N PRO A 401 -8.65 -18.27 10.36
CA PRO A 401 -9.49 -17.34 11.10
C PRO A 401 -10.11 -16.26 10.20
N GLY A 402 -11.42 -16.06 10.32
CA GLY A 402 -12.15 -15.05 9.56
C GLY A 402 -12.32 -15.36 8.06
N VAL A 403 -11.99 -16.57 7.61
CA VAL A 403 -12.31 -17.05 6.26
C VAL A 403 -13.37 -18.16 6.38
N PRO A 404 -14.56 -18.00 5.77
CA PRO A 404 -15.59 -19.03 5.82
C PRO A 404 -15.09 -20.38 5.27
N PRO A 405 -15.42 -21.51 5.93
CA PRO A 405 -15.01 -22.82 5.44
C PRO A 405 -15.63 -23.10 4.07
N GLY A 406 -14.85 -23.69 3.17
CA GLY A 406 -15.29 -24.11 1.84
C GLY A 406 -14.50 -23.48 0.68
N ARG A 407 -15.16 -23.34 -0.48
CA ARG A 407 -14.52 -22.87 -1.71
C ARG A 407 -14.33 -21.36 -1.70
N VAL A 408 -13.09 -20.93 -1.94
CA VAL A 408 -12.64 -19.52 -1.92
C VAL A 408 -13.37 -18.65 -2.95
N GLY A 409 -13.76 -19.25 -4.08
CA GLY A 409 -14.31 -18.53 -5.23
C GLY A 409 -15.47 -17.59 -4.88
N ARG A 410 -16.35 -17.94 -3.94
CA ARG A 410 -17.50 -17.09 -3.56
C ARG A 410 -17.15 -15.98 -2.57
N VAL A 411 -16.05 -16.12 -1.84
CA VAL A 411 -15.61 -15.16 -0.81
C VAL A 411 -14.79 -14.06 -1.46
N VAL A 412 -13.95 -14.41 -2.43
CA VAL A 412 -13.01 -13.46 -3.04
C VAL A 412 -13.56 -12.85 -4.34
N PHE A 413 -14.34 -13.59 -5.12
CA PHE A 413 -14.69 -13.19 -6.48
C PHE A 413 -16.19 -12.98 -6.68
N ASP A 414 -16.54 -11.95 -7.45
CA ASP A 414 -17.94 -11.63 -7.77
C ASP A 414 -18.54 -12.75 -8.65
N ARG A 415 -19.81 -13.09 -8.40
CA ARG A 415 -20.52 -14.12 -9.18
C ARG A 415 -20.72 -13.71 -10.64
N ASP A 416 -21.02 -12.43 -10.84
CA ASP A 416 -21.27 -11.83 -12.16
C ASP A 416 -20.08 -10.97 -12.57
N LEU A 417 -19.09 -11.61 -13.21
CA LEU A 417 -17.98 -10.90 -13.83
C LEU A 417 -18.47 -10.05 -15.01
N LEU A 418 -17.84 -8.90 -15.21
CA LEU A 418 -18.15 -8.01 -16.33
C LEU A 418 -18.09 -8.77 -17.66
N GLY A 419 -19.12 -8.60 -18.50
CA GLY A 419 -19.16 -9.16 -19.85
C GLY A 419 -18.07 -8.60 -20.77
N GLU A 420 -17.84 -9.27 -21.90
CA GLU A 420 -16.87 -8.80 -22.91
C GLU A 420 -17.18 -7.36 -23.36
N PRO A 421 -16.14 -6.54 -23.64
CA PRO A 421 -16.36 -5.23 -24.22
C PRO A 421 -16.85 -5.38 -25.68
N PRO A 422 -17.58 -4.39 -26.23
CA PRO A 422 -17.94 -4.38 -27.64
C PRO A 422 -16.70 -4.51 -28.56
N LEU A 423 -16.87 -5.17 -29.72
CA LEU A 423 -15.75 -5.47 -30.62
C LEU A 423 -15.07 -4.24 -31.21
N ARG A 424 -15.83 -3.16 -31.44
CA ARG A 424 -15.39 -1.98 -32.21
C ARG A 424 -14.90 -0.81 -31.34
N TYR A 425 -15.32 -0.72 -30.08
CA TYR A 425 -14.90 0.34 -29.16
C TYR A 425 -15.11 -0.10 -27.71
N ILE A 426 -14.36 0.48 -26.77
CA ILE A 426 -14.58 0.27 -25.34
C ILE A 426 -15.28 1.50 -24.74
N PRO A 427 -16.54 1.39 -24.28
CA PRO A 427 -17.21 2.49 -23.61
C PRO A 427 -16.48 2.88 -22.32
N VAL A 428 -16.36 4.18 -22.02
CA VAL A 428 -15.80 4.67 -20.74
C VAL A 428 -16.52 4.06 -19.53
N ARG A 429 -17.86 3.91 -19.61
CA ARG A 429 -18.66 3.25 -18.57
C ARG A 429 -18.28 1.78 -18.36
N TRP A 430 -17.81 1.10 -19.40
CA TRP A 430 -17.35 -0.29 -19.30
C TRP A 430 -15.98 -0.33 -18.62
N VAL A 431 -15.04 0.56 -18.99
CA VAL A 431 -13.73 0.70 -18.31
C VAL A 431 -13.91 1.00 -16.83
N ASP A 432 -14.79 1.93 -16.47
CA ASP A 432 -15.11 2.26 -15.07
C ASP A 432 -15.69 1.07 -14.29
N LYS A 433 -16.48 0.20 -14.95
CA LYS A 433 -16.95 -1.05 -14.32
C LYS A 433 -15.81 -2.06 -14.15
N LEU A 434 -14.94 -2.19 -15.16
CA LEU A 434 -13.78 -3.08 -15.12
C LEU A 434 -12.87 -2.70 -13.95
N LEU A 435 -12.42 -1.45 -13.89
CA LEU A 435 -11.53 -0.95 -12.83
C LEU A 435 -12.11 -1.15 -11.44
N ARG A 436 -13.40 -0.86 -11.25
CA ARG A 436 -14.06 -1.07 -9.94
C ARG A 436 -14.07 -2.54 -9.55
N GLN A 437 -14.39 -3.43 -10.48
CA GLN A 437 -14.43 -4.86 -10.21
C GLN A 437 -13.02 -5.44 -9.98
N MET A 438 -12.03 -5.03 -10.78
CA MET A 438 -10.61 -5.39 -10.59
C MET A 438 -10.10 -4.94 -9.23
N ASN A 439 -10.34 -3.68 -8.84
CA ASN A 439 -9.89 -3.13 -7.56
C ASN A 439 -10.52 -3.86 -6.37
N ARG A 440 -11.81 -4.18 -6.46
CA ARG A 440 -12.48 -5.00 -5.44
C ARG A 440 -11.86 -6.39 -5.33
N MET A 441 -11.67 -7.08 -6.45
CA MET A 441 -11.06 -8.42 -6.47
C MET A 441 -9.63 -8.38 -5.92
N ARG A 442 -8.83 -7.38 -6.30
CA ARG A 442 -7.47 -7.13 -5.78
C ARG A 442 -7.47 -6.93 -4.27
N ALA A 443 -8.38 -6.12 -3.74
CA ALA A 443 -8.50 -5.90 -2.30
C ALA A 443 -8.87 -7.19 -1.54
N ARG A 444 -9.82 -7.98 -2.06
CA ARG A 444 -10.25 -9.24 -1.43
C ARG A 444 -9.17 -10.31 -1.48
N ILE A 445 -8.49 -10.48 -2.62
CA ILE A 445 -7.42 -11.47 -2.74
C ILE A 445 -6.22 -11.08 -1.86
N ARG A 446 -5.87 -9.78 -1.77
CA ARG A 446 -4.83 -9.29 -0.85
C ARG A 446 -5.15 -9.66 0.60
N ARG A 447 -6.41 -9.45 1.04
CA ARG A 447 -6.83 -9.83 2.39
C ARG A 447 -6.70 -11.33 2.63
N LEU A 448 -7.14 -12.15 1.68
CA LEU A 448 -7.02 -13.60 1.81
C LEU A 448 -5.56 -14.05 1.84
N ASP A 449 -4.72 -13.49 0.97
CA ASP A 449 -3.28 -13.75 0.90
C ASP A 449 -2.61 -13.45 2.23
N PHE A 450 -2.90 -12.28 2.81
CA PHE A 450 -2.39 -11.90 4.13
C PHE A 450 -2.86 -12.84 5.25
N LYS A 451 -4.18 -13.11 5.34
CA LYS A 451 -4.74 -14.01 6.37
C LYS A 451 -4.19 -15.43 6.24
N SER A 452 -4.03 -15.91 5.01
CA SER A 452 -3.49 -17.23 4.69
C SER A 452 -2.01 -17.32 5.09
N LEU A 453 -1.20 -16.31 4.80
CA LEU A 453 0.20 -16.25 5.23
C LEU A 453 0.32 -16.22 6.75
N GLY A 454 -0.49 -15.39 7.43
CA GLY A 454 -0.53 -15.35 8.90
C GLY A 454 -0.87 -16.71 9.52
N ALA A 455 -1.89 -17.39 8.99
CA ALA A 455 -2.27 -18.72 9.45
C ALA A 455 -1.20 -19.79 9.16
N LEU A 456 -0.42 -19.63 8.09
CA LEU A 456 0.72 -20.50 7.78
C LEU A 456 1.88 -20.28 8.78
N LEU A 457 2.21 -19.01 9.08
CA LEU A 457 3.26 -18.66 10.04
C LEU A 457 2.91 -19.15 11.45
N GLN A 458 1.66 -19.00 11.87
CA GLN A 458 1.18 -19.53 13.15
C GLN A 458 1.28 -21.06 13.23
N LEU A 459 1.01 -21.78 12.13
CA LEU A 459 1.20 -23.23 12.08
C LEU A 459 2.69 -23.59 12.23
N GLN A 460 3.59 -22.87 11.54
CA GLN A 460 5.04 -23.07 11.64
C GLN A 460 5.54 -22.90 13.08
N ASP A 461 5.07 -21.86 13.77
CA ASP A 461 5.40 -21.61 15.17
C ASP A 461 4.90 -22.71 16.10
N ARG A 462 3.68 -23.19 15.86
CA ARG A 462 3.11 -24.31 16.62
C ARG A 462 3.93 -25.59 16.43
N ILE A 463 4.27 -25.92 15.18
CA ILE A 463 5.13 -27.06 14.85
C ILE A 463 6.48 -26.95 15.56
N ALA A 464 7.11 -25.77 15.54
CA ALA A 464 8.39 -25.56 16.20
C ALA A 464 8.31 -25.70 17.73
N THR A 465 7.22 -25.19 18.32
CA THR A 465 6.96 -25.28 19.77
C THR A 465 6.75 -26.73 20.19
N GLU A 466 5.80 -27.44 19.54
CA GLU A 466 5.51 -28.84 19.83
C GLU A 466 6.73 -29.74 19.62
N TRP A 467 7.51 -29.51 18.56
CA TRP A 467 8.74 -30.28 18.31
C TRP A 467 9.78 -30.06 19.42
N THR A 468 9.89 -28.84 19.95
CA THR A 468 10.81 -28.51 21.05
C THR A 468 10.35 -29.14 22.36
N GLU A 469 9.04 -29.17 22.64
CA GLU A 469 8.47 -29.77 23.85
C GLU A 469 8.56 -31.32 23.85
N HIS A 470 8.37 -31.95 22.68
CA HIS A 470 8.53 -33.41 22.52
C HIS A 470 9.99 -33.85 22.43
N ALA A 471 10.93 -32.91 22.30
CA ALA A 471 12.36 -33.16 22.41
C ALA A 471 12.77 -33.16 23.89
N VAL A 472 12.41 -34.22 24.63
CA VAL A 472 13.06 -34.52 25.93
C VAL A 472 14.58 -34.55 25.71
N PRO A 473 15.40 -33.95 26.60
CA PRO A 473 16.85 -33.96 26.42
C PRO A 473 17.34 -35.41 26.54
N ASP A 474 18.02 -35.90 25.51
CA ASP A 474 18.96 -37.00 25.72
C ASP A 474 20.07 -36.47 26.63
N VAL A 475 19.87 -36.61 27.94
CA VAL A 475 20.97 -36.58 28.89
C VAL A 475 21.75 -37.87 28.64
N LEU A 476 22.72 -37.80 27.73
CA LEU A 476 23.77 -38.81 27.69
C LEU A 476 24.46 -38.80 29.07
N PRO A 477 24.64 -39.95 29.73
CA PRO A 477 25.46 -40.01 30.93
C PRO A 477 26.86 -39.53 30.55
N VAL A 478 27.34 -38.51 31.24
CA VAL A 478 28.76 -38.17 31.21
C VAL A 478 29.47 -39.37 31.84
N GLU A 479 30.08 -40.22 31.01
CA GLU A 479 31.05 -41.20 31.50
C GLU A 479 32.25 -40.41 32.03
N ASP A 480 32.38 -40.40 33.36
CA ASP A 480 33.60 -40.04 34.05
C ASP A 480 34.75 -40.90 33.51
N ARG A 481 35.64 -40.29 32.73
CA ARG A 481 36.97 -40.85 32.50
C ARG A 481 37.90 -40.36 33.60
N PRO A 482 38.59 -41.24 34.32
CA PRO A 482 39.56 -40.82 35.31
C PRO A 482 40.78 -40.18 34.63
N GLU A 483 41.23 -39.05 35.19
CA GLU A 483 42.49 -38.41 34.85
C GLU A 483 43.67 -39.38 35.00
N SER A 484 44.34 -39.69 33.90
CA SER A 484 45.68 -40.29 33.92
C SER A 484 46.72 -39.20 33.73
N ALA A 485 47.46 -38.95 34.80
CA ALA A 485 48.61 -38.07 34.87
C ALA A 485 49.70 -38.41 33.83
N ALA A 486 50.24 -37.38 33.17
CA ALA A 486 51.57 -37.42 32.58
C ALA A 486 52.23 -36.03 32.73
N ARG A 487 53.29 -36.00 33.54
CA ARG A 487 54.18 -34.84 33.76
C ARG A 487 54.83 -34.36 32.46
N PRO A 488 55.06 -33.06 32.26
CA PRO A 488 55.99 -32.58 31.26
C PRO A 488 57.45 -32.69 31.77
N PRO A 489 58.44 -32.95 30.88
CA PRO A 489 59.85 -32.98 31.27
C PRO A 489 60.46 -31.57 31.35
N ASP A 490 61.42 -31.45 32.25
CA ASP A 490 62.29 -30.30 32.49
C ASP A 490 62.91 -29.72 31.21
N ARG A 491 62.89 -28.39 31.10
CA ARG A 491 63.79 -27.65 30.22
C ARG A 491 65.02 -27.21 31.03
N PRO A 492 66.25 -27.41 30.54
CA PRO A 492 67.42 -26.76 31.11
C PRO A 492 67.55 -25.33 30.57
N ASP A 493 68.09 -24.49 31.45
CA ASP A 493 68.47 -23.09 31.27
C ASP A 493 69.37 -22.83 30.04
N GLY A 494 69.28 -21.62 29.47
CA GLY A 494 70.48 -21.00 28.89
C GLY A 494 70.32 -20.02 27.73
N ILE A 495 70.19 -18.73 28.08
CA ILE A 495 71.04 -17.61 27.62
C ILE A 495 70.83 -16.95 26.21
N ALA A 496 70.58 -15.64 26.34
CA ALA A 496 71.01 -14.46 25.55
C ALA A 496 70.39 -14.12 24.19
N GLY A 497 69.99 -12.84 24.10
CA GLY A 497 69.69 -12.10 22.87
C GLY A 497 68.64 -11.02 23.11
#